data_AF-A0A7X6SS28-F1
#
_entry.id   AF-A0A7X6SS28-F1
#
_cell.length_a   1.000
_cell.length_b   1.000
_cell.length_c   1.000
_cell.angle_alpha   90.00
_cell.angle_beta   90.00
_cell.angle_gamma   90.00
#
_symmetry.space_group_name_H-M   'P 1'
#
loop_
_entity.id
_entity.type
_entity.pdbx_description
1 polymer ?
#
loop_
_entity_poly.entity_id
_entity_poly.type
_entity_poly.pdbx_seq_one_letter_code
_entity_poly.pdbx_strand_id
1 'polypeptide(L)'
;NMEEIPFAIQTGWGNEDDISAKDAADNLELISSLLEAERTKISFVCLGSMRTALKALRNIPDFRTQIKDIVWSVNESGYMNGFNYRIDRDAADAILKQEMPVRMVRNMSPGQGDLWNDRLIRDLAGIKNPYASIVTSFFGNEAAGSHRFSFYGTDEMVAVFIHYPSLFMNRVTGSISESIPADIEGIREGTLKIISMKTIEENQVIKELPLDPEFYFDDLSPVVNEIIDRHGVEEWKSGIFASEMHRHLGIFEIIGVKMGIRAREYFNTGVDEFRAVSYAGSIQPMSCMNDGFLVSTGSTPGHGLLTVRNDTVLIPMVDFTYLGREYRIKLKSEITTKISSELKEINFIYGLDSNIYWELVRKNTIKYWRDMDRHEIFEIGELKR
;
A
#
# COMPACT_ATOMS: atom_id res chain seq x y z
N ASN A 1 -7.90 -0.56 19.42
CA ASN A 1 -6.96 -1.65 19.78
C ASN A 1 -6.57 -2.35 18.51
N MET A 2 -5.41 -2.02 17.95
CA MET A 2 -4.80 -2.89 16.93
C MET A 2 -4.54 -4.23 17.64
N GLU A 3 -5.10 -5.32 17.11
CA GLU A 3 -4.72 -6.66 17.56
C GLU A 3 -3.19 -6.74 17.50
N GLU A 4 -2.55 -7.16 18.59
CA GLU A 4 -1.13 -7.50 18.58
C GLU A 4 -0.95 -8.54 17.48
N ILE A 5 -0.28 -8.16 16.38
CA ILE A 5 0.11 -9.11 15.35
C ILE A 5 1.19 -9.98 16.00
N PRO A 6 0.91 -11.26 16.31
CA PRO A 6 1.84 -12.07 17.07
C PRO A 6 3.09 -12.27 16.23
N PHE A 7 4.25 -11.87 16.78
CA PHE A 7 5.53 -12.19 16.15
C PHE A 7 5.68 -13.72 16.08
N ALA A 8 6.19 -14.25 14.96
CA ALA A 8 6.21 -15.69 14.75
C ALA A 8 7.01 -16.40 15.85
N ILE A 9 6.36 -17.36 16.52
CA ILE A 9 6.90 -18.11 17.68
C ILE A 9 8.20 -18.86 17.35
N GLN A 10 8.51 -19.07 16.05
CA GLN A 10 9.68 -19.81 15.57
C GLN A 10 10.67 -18.94 14.77
N THR A 11 10.72 -17.63 15.00
CA THR A 11 11.65 -16.76 14.26
C THR A 11 13.10 -17.07 14.63
N GLY A 12 13.95 -17.26 13.61
CA GLY A 12 15.38 -17.49 13.77
C GLY A 12 16.16 -17.00 12.55
N TRP A 13 17.48 -16.85 12.73
CA TRP A 13 18.38 -16.47 11.64
C TRP A 13 18.55 -17.61 10.64
N GLY A 14 18.60 -17.27 9.35
CA GLY A 14 18.85 -18.24 8.29
C GLY A 14 20.26 -18.83 8.38
N ASN A 15 20.42 -20.07 7.88
CA ASN A 15 21.72 -20.70 7.69
C ASN A 15 22.15 -20.52 6.22
N GLU A 16 23.34 -19.96 5.99
CA GLU A 16 23.91 -19.75 4.66
C GLU A 16 24.54 -21.01 4.03
N ASP A 17 24.72 -22.08 4.81
CA ASP A 17 25.27 -23.35 4.33
C ASP A 17 24.29 -24.07 3.39
N ASP A 18 24.83 -24.73 2.36
CA ASP A 18 24.11 -25.57 1.40
C ASP A 18 22.97 -24.87 0.62
N ILE A 19 22.96 -23.53 0.54
CA ILE A 19 21.98 -22.79 -0.28
C ILE A 19 22.38 -22.84 -1.77
N SER A 20 21.46 -23.31 -2.62
CA SER A 20 21.59 -23.27 -4.07
C SER A 20 20.61 -22.28 -4.70
N ALA A 21 21.12 -21.14 -5.19
CA ALA A 21 20.32 -20.18 -5.95
C ALA A 21 19.78 -20.77 -7.27
N LYS A 22 20.38 -21.87 -7.76
CA LYS A 22 19.96 -22.52 -9.02
C LYS A 22 18.61 -23.21 -8.89
N ASP A 23 18.30 -23.69 -7.68
CA ASP A 23 17.11 -24.47 -7.35
C ASP A 23 15.96 -23.61 -6.82
N ALA A 24 16.20 -22.30 -6.65
CA ALA A 24 15.15 -21.37 -6.28
C ALA A 24 14.04 -21.34 -7.34
N ALA A 25 12.79 -21.50 -6.86
CA ALA A 25 11.60 -21.33 -7.67
C ALA A 25 11.62 -19.94 -8.35
N ASP A 26 11.20 -19.90 -9.60
CA ASP A 26 10.96 -18.63 -10.29
C ASP A 26 9.47 -18.35 -10.41
N ASN A 27 9.14 -17.08 -10.65
CA ASN A 27 7.79 -16.60 -10.84
C ASN A 27 7.66 -15.94 -12.22
N LEU A 28 8.19 -16.59 -13.27
CA LEU A 28 8.26 -16.01 -14.61
C LEU A 28 6.88 -15.71 -15.20
N GLU A 29 5.87 -16.53 -14.92
CA GLU A 29 4.49 -16.28 -15.36
C GLU A 29 3.91 -15.00 -14.73
N LEU A 30 4.17 -14.79 -13.43
CA LEU A 30 3.79 -13.54 -12.75
C LEU A 30 4.52 -12.34 -13.35
N ILE A 31 5.84 -12.46 -13.57
CA ILE A 31 6.62 -11.38 -14.18
C ILE A 31 6.12 -11.06 -15.60
N SER A 32 5.82 -12.08 -16.41
CA SER A 32 5.30 -11.89 -17.77
C SER A 32 3.96 -11.17 -17.74
N SER A 33 3.02 -11.64 -16.91
CA SER A 33 1.69 -11.01 -16.82
C SER A 33 1.72 -9.57 -16.31
N LEU A 34 2.63 -9.24 -15.39
CA LEU A 34 2.86 -7.85 -14.95
C LEU A 34 3.43 -7.00 -16.10
N LEU A 35 4.41 -7.49 -16.84
CA LEU A 35 5.04 -6.76 -17.95
C LEU A 35 4.10 -6.56 -19.14
N GLU A 36 3.17 -7.49 -19.37
CA GLU A 36 2.12 -7.37 -20.39
C GLU A 36 1.06 -6.33 -20.01
N ALA A 37 0.73 -6.21 -18.73
CA ALA A 37 -0.29 -5.29 -18.24
C ALA A 37 0.24 -3.86 -18.05
N GLU A 38 1.52 -3.73 -17.71
CA GLU A 38 2.16 -2.45 -17.42
C GLU A 38 2.47 -1.67 -18.71
N ARG A 39 2.11 -0.38 -18.70
CA ARG A 39 2.27 0.51 -19.86
C ARG A 39 3.53 1.35 -19.78
N THR A 40 4.11 1.46 -18.60
CA THR A 40 5.32 2.23 -18.33
C THR A 40 6.52 1.31 -18.15
N LYS A 41 7.73 1.85 -18.33
CA LYS A 41 8.93 1.06 -18.05
C LYS A 41 9.12 0.90 -16.54
N ILE A 42 9.43 -0.30 -16.10
CA ILE A 42 9.61 -0.62 -14.68
C ILE A 42 11.08 -0.78 -14.30
N SER A 43 11.39 -0.49 -13.03
CA SER A 43 12.67 -0.86 -12.42
C SER A 43 12.56 -2.25 -11.81
N PHE A 44 13.48 -3.15 -12.15
CA PHE A 44 13.49 -4.51 -11.59
C PHE A 44 14.41 -4.53 -10.36
N VAL A 45 13.85 -4.74 -9.17
CA VAL A 45 14.59 -4.70 -7.91
C VAL A 45 15.08 -6.10 -7.52
N CYS A 46 16.39 -6.26 -7.37
CA CYS A 46 17.04 -7.47 -6.88
C CYS A 46 17.61 -7.23 -5.48
N LEU A 47 16.99 -7.82 -4.46
CA LEU A 47 17.52 -7.81 -3.09
C LEU A 47 18.40 -9.03 -2.78
N GLY A 48 18.31 -10.08 -3.61
CA GLY A 48 19.14 -11.27 -3.56
C GLY A 48 20.06 -11.41 -4.78
N SER A 49 20.31 -12.65 -5.20
CA SER A 49 21.00 -12.92 -6.48
C SER A 49 20.22 -12.40 -7.70
N MET A 50 20.91 -12.14 -8.81
CA MET A 50 20.28 -11.71 -10.08
C MET A 50 19.70 -12.87 -10.92
N ARG A 51 19.54 -14.07 -10.33
CA ARG A 51 19.08 -15.27 -11.04
C ARG A 51 17.72 -15.11 -11.69
N THR A 52 16.75 -14.56 -10.96
CA THR A 52 15.40 -14.32 -11.48
C THR A 52 15.40 -13.30 -12.62
N ALA A 53 16.20 -12.23 -12.50
CA ALA A 53 16.37 -11.26 -13.58
C ALA A 53 16.98 -11.91 -14.84
N LEU A 54 17.98 -12.78 -14.68
CA LEU A 54 18.57 -13.52 -15.81
C LEU A 54 17.58 -14.49 -16.46
N LYS A 55 16.82 -15.24 -15.65
CA LYS A 55 15.78 -16.13 -16.16
C LYS A 55 14.71 -15.33 -16.93
N ALA A 56 14.26 -14.20 -16.38
CA ALA A 56 13.27 -13.33 -17.03
C ALA A 56 13.80 -12.75 -18.34
N LEU A 57 15.02 -12.21 -18.35
CA LEU A 57 15.68 -11.71 -19.57
C LEU A 57 15.77 -12.75 -20.69
N ARG A 58 15.94 -14.04 -20.34
CA ARG A 58 16.07 -15.13 -21.32
C ARG A 58 14.74 -15.67 -21.83
N ASN A 59 13.69 -15.63 -21.02
CA ASN A 59 12.44 -16.34 -21.30
C ASN A 59 11.24 -15.42 -21.57
N ILE A 60 11.32 -14.13 -21.21
CA ILE A 60 10.25 -13.15 -21.40
C ILE A 60 10.69 -12.18 -22.50
N PRO A 61 10.09 -12.24 -23.71
CA PRO A 61 10.51 -11.41 -24.84
C PRO A 61 10.54 -9.91 -24.55
N ASP A 62 9.54 -9.42 -23.83
CA ASP A 62 9.35 -7.98 -23.58
C ASP A 62 10.19 -7.46 -22.41
N PHE A 63 10.91 -8.32 -21.68
CA PHE A 63 11.68 -7.92 -20.51
C PHE A 63 12.69 -6.82 -20.86
N ARG A 64 13.46 -6.99 -21.94
CA ARG A 64 14.47 -5.99 -22.33
C ARG A 64 13.87 -4.63 -22.69
N THR A 65 12.67 -4.62 -23.27
CA THR A 65 12.02 -3.37 -23.72
C THR A 65 11.28 -2.66 -22.59
N GLN A 66 10.72 -3.43 -21.64
CA GLN A 66 9.93 -2.92 -20.53
C GLN A 66 10.76 -2.60 -19.28
N ILE A 67 11.90 -3.26 -19.07
CA ILE A 67 12.77 -2.92 -17.94
C ILE A 67 13.56 -1.66 -18.26
N LYS A 68 13.36 -0.61 -17.45
CA LYS A 68 14.16 0.62 -17.48
C LYS A 68 15.58 0.35 -17.01
N ASP A 69 15.70 -0.42 -15.92
CA ASP A 69 16.96 -0.73 -15.25
C ASP A 69 16.77 -1.83 -14.19
N ILE A 70 17.88 -2.41 -13.74
CA ILE A 70 17.94 -3.28 -12.57
C ILE A 70 18.50 -2.49 -11.39
N VAL A 71 17.83 -2.51 -10.24
CA VAL A 71 18.36 -1.98 -8.97
C VAL A 71 18.78 -3.16 -8.11
N TRP A 72 20.06 -3.25 -7.74
CA TRP A 72 20.62 -4.43 -7.08
C TRP A 72 21.26 -4.08 -5.73
N SER A 73 20.85 -4.79 -4.67
CA SER A 73 21.45 -4.70 -3.34
C SER A 73 22.83 -5.37 -3.32
N VAL A 74 23.85 -4.60 -2.91
CA VAL A 74 25.25 -5.07 -2.86
C VAL A 74 25.91 -4.68 -1.54
N ASN A 75 26.93 -5.44 -1.14
CA ASN A 75 27.69 -5.16 0.08
C ASN A 75 28.42 -3.81 0.03
N GLU A 76 28.76 -3.30 1.20
CA GLU A 76 29.45 -2.02 1.44
C GLU A 76 30.81 -1.94 0.71
N SER A 77 31.53 -3.05 0.64
CA SER A 77 32.83 -3.18 -0.03
C SER A 77 32.72 -3.37 -1.55
N GLY A 78 31.50 -3.43 -2.09
CA GLY A 78 31.20 -3.68 -3.50
C GLY A 78 30.66 -5.09 -3.75
N TYR A 79 30.22 -5.35 -4.97
CA TYR A 79 29.46 -6.57 -5.29
C TYR A 79 30.28 -7.86 -5.27
N MET A 80 31.56 -7.84 -5.68
CA MET A 80 32.37 -9.06 -5.84
C MET A 80 32.54 -9.88 -4.56
N ASN A 81 32.50 -9.21 -3.40
CA ASN A 81 32.62 -9.83 -2.09
C ASN A 81 31.26 -9.98 -1.38
N GLY A 82 30.16 -9.61 -2.03
CA GLY A 82 28.83 -9.69 -1.45
C GLY A 82 28.22 -11.09 -1.52
N PHE A 83 27.39 -11.43 -0.53
CA PHE A 83 26.67 -12.70 -0.49
C PHE A 83 25.83 -12.93 -1.77
N ASN A 84 25.06 -11.90 -2.17
CA ASN A 84 24.21 -11.91 -3.36
C ASN A 84 24.94 -12.22 -4.66
N TYR A 85 26.20 -11.80 -4.79
CA TYR A 85 27.05 -12.15 -5.93
C TYR A 85 27.62 -13.57 -5.79
N ARG A 86 28.14 -13.94 -4.61
CA ARG A 86 28.81 -15.22 -4.40
C ARG A 86 27.89 -16.41 -4.62
N ILE A 87 26.60 -16.28 -4.25
CA ILE A 87 25.64 -17.37 -4.35
C ILE A 87 25.22 -17.70 -5.80
N ASP A 88 25.32 -16.74 -6.73
CA ASP A 88 25.11 -16.97 -8.17
C ASP A 88 25.94 -16.01 -9.05
N ARG A 89 27.25 -16.26 -9.10
CA ARG A 89 28.21 -15.44 -9.88
C ARG A 89 27.87 -15.47 -11.37
N ASP A 90 27.49 -16.64 -11.88
CA ASP A 90 27.14 -16.84 -13.29
C ASP A 90 25.99 -15.90 -13.70
N ALA A 91 24.96 -15.80 -12.86
CA ALA A 91 23.84 -14.92 -13.12
C ALA A 91 24.22 -13.44 -13.07
N ALA A 92 25.01 -13.06 -12.05
CA ALA A 92 25.44 -11.69 -11.90
C ALA A 92 26.31 -11.22 -13.09
N ASP A 93 27.33 -11.99 -13.45
CA ASP A 93 28.21 -11.69 -14.59
C ASP A 93 27.45 -11.63 -15.91
N ALA A 94 26.47 -12.52 -16.12
CA ALA A 94 25.67 -12.53 -17.33
C ALA A 94 24.81 -11.28 -17.49
N ILE A 95 24.23 -10.77 -16.40
CA ILE A 95 23.46 -9.52 -16.38
C ILE A 95 24.36 -8.30 -16.54
N LEU A 96 25.48 -8.22 -15.82
CA LEU A 96 26.40 -7.08 -15.87
C LEU A 96 27.08 -6.91 -17.24
N LYS A 97 27.18 -7.98 -18.03
CA LYS A 97 27.65 -7.93 -19.42
C LYS A 97 26.60 -7.40 -20.41
N GLN A 98 25.34 -7.24 -19.99
CA GLN A 98 24.30 -6.66 -20.84
C GLN A 98 24.44 -5.13 -20.87
N GLU A 99 23.97 -4.51 -21.95
CA GLU A 99 23.89 -3.05 -22.07
C GLU A 99 22.75 -2.42 -21.26
N MET A 100 21.98 -3.23 -20.53
CA MET A 100 20.89 -2.74 -19.69
C MET A 100 21.45 -1.99 -18.47
N PRO A 101 20.86 -0.85 -18.07
CA PRO A 101 21.34 -0.14 -16.89
C PRO A 101 21.21 -0.96 -15.61
N VAL A 102 22.29 -1.00 -14.81
CA VAL A 102 22.30 -1.65 -13.50
C VAL A 102 22.73 -0.64 -12.43
N ARG A 103 21.84 -0.35 -11.49
CA ARG A 103 22.11 0.50 -10.32
C ARG A 103 22.41 -0.39 -9.12
N MET A 104 23.68 -0.54 -8.79
CA MET A 104 24.12 -1.19 -7.57
C MET A 104 23.95 -0.22 -6.40
N VAL A 105 23.23 -0.63 -5.36
CA VAL A 105 23.03 0.15 -4.14
C VAL A 105 23.79 -0.53 -3.03
N ARG A 106 24.80 0.16 -2.48
CA ARG A 106 25.64 -0.39 -1.43
C ARG A 106 24.95 -0.30 -0.07
N ASN A 107 25.16 -1.32 0.75
CA ASN A 107 24.86 -1.30 2.17
C ASN A 107 25.64 -0.19 2.90
N MET A 108 25.15 0.21 4.07
CA MET A 108 25.91 1.05 4.99
C MET A 108 27.17 0.30 5.46
N SER A 109 28.30 0.99 5.46
CA SER A 109 29.55 0.43 5.98
C SER A 109 29.56 0.44 7.52
N PRO A 110 30.27 -0.48 8.18
CA PRO A 110 30.39 -0.48 9.64
C PRO A 110 30.91 0.84 10.22
N GLY A 111 31.74 1.58 9.47
CA GLY A 111 32.25 2.90 9.89
C GLY A 111 31.21 4.02 9.86
N GLN A 112 30.07 3.82 9.22
CA GLN A 112 28.95 4.77 9.17
C GLN A 112 27.95 4.58 10.33
N GLY A 113 28.19 3.58 11.19
CA GLY A 113 27.31 3.20 12.28
C GLY A 113 26.06 2.46 11.79
N ASP A 114 25.12 2.25 12.70
CA ASP A 114 23.91 1.48 12.45
C ASP A 114 22.82 2.31 11.78
N LEU A 115 22.09 1.71 10.85
CA LEU A 115 20.85 2.32 10.38
C LEU A 115 19.90 2.46 11.57
N TRP A 116 19.60 1.32 12.20
CA TRP A 116 18.71 1.20 13.35
C TRP A 116 19.44 1.48 14.66
N ASN A 117 19.80 2.74 14.90
CA ASN A 117 20.29 3.14 16.21
C ASN A 117 19.14 3.33 17.21
N ASP A 118 19.47 3.48 18.50
CA ASP A 118 18.47 3.66 19.55
C ASP A 118 17.54 4.86 19.32
N ARG A 119 18.03 5.92 18.64
CA ARG A 119 17.20 7.09 18.30
C ARG A 119 16.15 6.72 17.26
N LEU A 120 16.56 6.08 16.17
CA LEU A 120 15.66 5.68 15.09
C LEU A 120 14.59 4.70 15.60
N ILE A 121 14.97 3.74 16.43
CA ILE A 121 14.03 2.76 17.03
C ILE A 121 13.02 3.47 17.96
N ARG A 122 13.45 4.45 18.75
CA ARG A 122 12.53 5.25 19.58
C ARG A 122 11.58 6.09 18.74
N ASP A 123 12.09 6.74 17.70
CA ASP A 123 11.28 7.57 16.80
C ASP A 123 10.25 6.71 16.04
N LEU A 124 10.65 5.50 15.64
CA LEU A 124 9.77 4.49 15.02
C LEU A 124 8.62 4.09 15.94
N ALA A 125 8.89 3.86 17.23
CA ALA A 125 7.86 3.50 18.21
C ALA A 125 6.79 4.60 18.39
N GLY A 126 7.10 5.84 18.02
CA GLY A 126 6.16 6.96 18.01
C GLY A 126 5.21 6.98 16.79
N ILE A 127 5.48 6.19 15.74
CA ILE A 127 4.67 6.16 14.52
C ILE A 127 3.50 5.19 14.70
N LYS A 128 2.27 5.73 14.64
CA LYS A 128 1.04 4.96 14.82
C LYS A 128 0.53 4.36 13.51
N ASN A 129 1.18 3.31 13.01
CA ASN A 129 0.66 2.50 11.91
C ASN A 129 1.12 1.02 12.03
N PRO A 130 0.48 0.09 11.30
CA PRO A 130 0.82 -1.34 11.39
C PRO A 130 2.27 -1.66 11.04
N TYR A 131 2.85 -0.98 10.05
CA TYR A 131 4.22 -1.22 9.59
C TYR A 131 5.25 -0.84 10.67
N ALA A 132 5.11 0.34 11.26
CA ALA A 132 5.97 0.79 12.36
C ALA A 132 5.85 -0.11 13.59
N SER A 133 4.65 -0.61 13.89
CA SER A 133 4.43 -1.55 14.98
C SER A 133 5.15 -2.88 14.76
N ILE A 134 5.12 -3.43 13.53
CA ILE A 134 5.82 -4.67 13.16
C ILE A 134 7.34 -4.49 13.26
N VAL A 135 7.87 -3.38 12.73
CA VAL A 135 9.33 -3.14 12.78
C VAL A 135 9.79 -2.87 14.21
N THR A 136 9.00 -2.16 15.01
CA THR A 136 9.31 -1.94 16.44
C THR A 136 9.31 -3.26 17.22
N SER A 137 8.33 -4.14 16.98
CA SER A 137 8.25 -5.42 17.68
C SER A 137 9.38 -6.38 17.31
N PHE A 138 9.92 -6.30 16.09
CA PHE A 138 11.11 -7.02 15.68
C PHE A 138 12.32 -6.71 16.58
N PHE A 139 12.56 -5.43 16.91
CA PHE A 139 13.66 -5.05 17.81
C PHE A 139 13.40 -5.39 19.29
N GLY A 140 12.14 -5.53 19.69
CA GLY A 140 11.75 -6.01 21.02
C GLY A 140 11.87 -7.53 21.19
N ASN A 141 12.01 -8.29 20.10
CA ASN A 141 12.11 -9.74 20.14
C ASN A 141 13.56 -10.19 20.41
N GLU A 142 13.77 -11.10 21.36
CA GLU A 142 15.12 -11.54 21.76
C GLU A 142 15.87 -12.28 20.64
N ALA A 143 15.19 -13.13 19.85
CA ALA A 143 15.82 -13.89 18.77
C ALA A 143 16.26 -13.00 17.59
N ALA A 144 15.44 -11.99 17.27
CA ALA A 144 15.73 -11.04 16.20
C ALA A 144 16.68 -9.91 16.65
N GLY A 145 16.41 -9.27 17.78
CA GLY A 145 17.17 -8.12 18.29
C GLY A 145 18.56 -8.45 18.84
N SER A 146 18.88 -9.73 19.09
CA SER A 146 20.18 -10.13 19.64
C SER A 146 21.31 -10.20 18.60
N HIS A 147 20.99 -10.24 17.30
CA HIS A 147 22.01 -10.37 16.26
C HIS A 147 22.42 -9.01 15.69
N ARG A 148 23.74 -8.79 15.54
CA ARG A 148 24.30 -7.49 15.13
C ARG A 148 23.81 -7.01 13.77
N PHE A 149 23.49 -7.94 12.87
CA PHE A 149 23.00 -7.67 11.51
C PHE A 149 21.66 -6.93 11.50
N SER A 150 20.81 -7.13 12.52
CA SER A 150 19.50 -6.47 12.66
C SER A 150 19.56 -4.95 12.62
N PHE A 151 20.73 -4.39 12.95
CA PHE A 151 20.91 -2.94 13.06
C PHE A 151 21.57 -2.32 11.82
N TYR A 152 22.05 -3.14 10.89
CA TYR A 152 22.71 -2.67 9.68
C TYR A 152 21.72 -2.15 8.63
N GLY A 153 22.15 -1.14 7.86
CA GLY A 153 21.42 -0.70 6.68
C GLY A 153 21.81 -1.55 5.49
N THR A 154 20.97 -2.53 5.14
CA THR A 154 21.25 -3.52 4.09
C THR A 154 20.30 -3.29 2.90
N ASP A 155 19.36 -4.19 2.66
CA ASP A 155 18.35 -4.06 1.61
C ASP A 155 17.47 -2.81 1.79
N GLU A 156 17.37 -2.28 3.01
CA GLU A 156 16.73 -1.00 3.30
C GLU A 156 17.34 0.14 2.47
N MET A 157 18.64 0.07 2.15
CA MET A 157 19.31 1.09 1.33
C MET A 157 18.72 1.16 -0.07
N VAL A 158 18.23 0.06 -0.62
CA VAL A 158 17.57 0.05 -1.92
C VAL A 158 16.27 0.86 -1.87
N ALA A 159 15.45 0.65 -0.84
CA ALA A 159 14.20 1.40 -0.66
C ALA A 159 14.48 2.91 -0.46
N VAL A 160 15.44 3.26 0.41
CA VAL A 160 15.82 4.66 0.64
C VAL A 160 16.40 5.28 -0.63
N PHE A 161 17.21 4.57 -1.40
CA PHE A 161 17.78 5.06 -2.66
C PHE A 161 16.72 5.34 -3.73
N ILE A 162 15.72 4.49 -3.85
CA ILE A 162 14.64 4.68 -4.83
C ILE A 162 13.86 5.97 -4.52
N HIS A 163 13.58 6.25 -3.25
CA HIS A 163 12.85 7.46 -2.84
C HIS A 163 13.74 8.71 -2.79
N TYR A 164 14.98 8.57 -2.33
CA TYR A 164 15.87 9.69 -2.00
C TYR A 164 17.28 9.47 -2.56
N PRO A 165 17.45 9.41 -3.90
CA PRO A 165 18.74 9.10 -4.52
C PRO A 165 19.84 10.12 -4.21
N SER A 166 19.47 11.36 -3.85
CA SER A 166 20.42 12.43 -3.47
C SER A 166 21.16 12.17 -2.16
N LEU A 167 20.67 11.23 -1.32
CA LEU A 167 21.35 10.83 -0.08
C LEU A 167 22.55 9.90 -0.33
N PHE A 168 22.77 9.51 -1.59
CA PHE A 168 23.80 8.60 -2.03
C PHE A 168 24.78 9.32 -2.97
N MET A 169 26.07 9.03 -2.81
CA MET A 169 27.09 9.37 -3.79
C MET A 169 27.04 8.35 -4.92
N ASN A 170 26.88 8.80 -6.16
CA ASN A 170 26.79 7.94 -7.33
C ASN A 170 28.10 7.94 -8.15
N ARG A 171 28.58 6.74 -8.51
CA ARG A 171 29.71 6.53 -9.42
C ARG A 171 29.25 5.72 -10.64
N VAL A 172 29.39 6.28 -11.83
CA VAL A 172 28.92 5.65 -13.07
C VAL A 172 30.09 5.14 -13.91
N THR A 173 29.98 3.91 -14.39
CA THR A 173 30.92 3.27 -15.33
C THR A 173 30.12 2.54 -16.42
N GLY A 174 30.01 3.13 -17.60
CA GLY A 174 29.18 2.59 -18.68
C GLY A 174 27.70 2.55 -18.30
N SER A 175 27.05 1.38 -18.46
CA SER A 175 25.65 1.13 -18.04
C SER A 175 25.49 0.85 -16.54
N ILE A 176 26.59 0.75 -15.79
CA ILE A 176 26.56 0.39 -14.37
C ILE A 176 26.76 1.66 -13.53
N SER A 177 25.92 1.85 -12.52
CA SER A 177 26.10 2.90 -11.51
C SER A 177 26.16 2.30 -10.12
N GLU A 178 27.15 2.70 -9.32
CA GLU A 178 27.25 2.34 -7.91
C GLU A 178 26.83 3.53 -7.03
N SER A 179 25.80 3.30 -6.22
CA SER A 179 25.23 4.28 -5.28
C SER A 179 25.66 3.93 -3.87
N ILE A 180 26.39 4.83 -3.23
CA ILE A 180 27.04 4.62 -1.94
C ILE A 180 26.39 5.56 -0.91
N PRO A 181 25.90 5.05 0.24
CA PRO A 181 25.36 5.89 1.31
C PRO A 181 26.30 7.02 1.68
N ALA A 182 25.82 8.28 1.64
CA ALA A 182 26.64 9.46 1.88
C ALA A 182 26.10 10.34 3.02
N ASP A 183 24.79 10.59 3.05
CA ASP A 183 24.13 11.33 4.12
C ASP A 183 23.38 10.37 5.06
N ILE A 184 24.06 9.95 6.13
CA ILE A 184 23.53 8.91 7.02
C ILE A 184 22.35 9.40 7.86
N GLU A 185 22.36 10.66 8.32
CA GLU A 185 21.22 11.21 9.05
C GLU A 185 20.02 11.36 8.12
N GLY A 186 20.24 11.88 6.89
CA GLY A 186 19.20 11.94 5.87
C GLY A 186 18.63 10.57 5.51
N ILE A 187 19.45 9.52 5.49
CA ILE A 187 18.99 8.13 5.26
C ILE A 187 18.09 7.65 6.40
N ARG A 188 18.45 7.92 7.66
CA ARG A 188 17.61 7.58 8.83
C ARG A 188 16.28 8.34 8.78
N GLU A 189 16.31 9.63 8.48
CA GLU A 189 15.10 10.44 8.30
C GLU A 189 14.23 9.94 7.14
N GLY A 190 14.85 9.60 6.00
CA GLY A 190 14.18 9.02 4.85
C GLY A 190 13.51 7.68 5.17
N THR A 191 14.17 6.86 5.99
CA THR A 191 13.61 5.59 6.49
C THR A 191 12.35 5.82 7.33
N LEU A 192 12.36 6.80 8.26
CA LEU A 192 11.16 7.17 9.02
C LEU A 192 10.06 7.71 8.11
N LYS A 193 10.38 8.50 7.09
CA LYS A 193 9.39 9.02 6.13
C LYS A 193 8.72 7.89 5.34
N ILE A 194 9.49 6.91 4.88
CA ILE A 194 8.96 5.73 4.18
C ILE A 194 8.01 4.95 5.09
N ILE A 195 8.43 4.61 6.31
CA ILE A 195 7.62 3.80 7.23
C ILE A 195 6.41 4.58 7.75
N SER A 196 6.52 5.90 7.91
CA SER A 196 5.39 6.76 8.25
C SER A 196 4.43 7.01 7.08
N MET A 197 4.72 6.47 5.89
CA MET A 197 3.94 6.67 4.65
C MET A 197 3.89 8.14 4.17
N LYS A 198 4.86 8.96 4.59
CA LYS A 198 4.98 10.39 4.25
C LYS A 198 5.90 10.63 3.04
N THR A 199 5.83 9.74 2.05
CA THR A 199 6.65 9.79 0.83
C THR A 199 5.96 10.48 -0.34
N ILE A 200 4.66 10.70 -0.23
CA ILE A 200 3.83 11.35 -1.25
C ILE A 200 3.01 12.47 -0.61
N GLU A 201 2.64 13.47 -1.41
CA GLU A 201 1.68 14.49 -0.99
C GLU A 201 0.27 13.89 -1.00
N GLU A 202 -0.43 13.97 0.14
CA GLU A 202 -1.77 13.38 0.30
C GLU A 202 -2.88 14.25 -0.31
N ASN A 203 -2.66 15.56 -0.39
CA ASN A 203 -3.67 16.54 -0.80
C ASN A 203 -3.14 17.44 -1.92
N GLN A 204 -4.05 17.95 -2.75
CA GLN A 204 -3.69 18.80 -3.91
C GLN A 204 -3.81 20.31 -3.64
N VAL A 205 -4.70 20.71 -2.74
CA VAL A 205 -5.03 22.14 -2.52
C VAL A 205 -4.82 22.54 -1.06
N ILE A 206 -5.33 21.73 -0.14
CA ILE A 206 -5.18 22.00 1.30
C ILE A 206 -3.94 21.30 1.83
N LYS A 207 -3.24 21.97 2.75
CA LYS A 207 -2.02 21.42 3.35
C LYS A 207 -2.34 20.29 4.32
N GLU A 208 -3.37 20.47 5.15
CA GLU A 208 -3.76 19.52 6.19
C GLU A 208 -5.25 19.67 6.50
N LEU A 209 -5.93 18.54 6.72
CA LEU A 209 -7.30 18.49 7.22
C LEU A 209 -7.24 18.38 8.76
N PRO A 210 -7.98 19.20 9.53
CA PRO A 210 -7.92 19.16 10.99
C PRO A 210 -8.27 17.78 11.55
N LEU A 211 -7.44 17.23 12.44
CA LEU A 211 -7.75 15.99 13.16
C LEU A 211 -8.31 16.25 14.56
N ASP A 212 -8.33 17.51 14.98
CA ASP A 212 -8.89 17.93 16.26
C ASP A 212 -10.41 17.73 16.30
N PRO A 213 -10.94 16.93 17.25
CA PRO A 213 -12.38 16.75 17.41
C PRO A 213 -13.18 18.05 17.56
N GLU A 214 -12.60 19.11 18.13
CA GLU A 214 -13.31 20.39 18.33
C GLU A 214 -13.60 21.14 17.02
N PHE A 215 -12.95 20.76 15.92
CA PHE A 215 -13.22 21.32 14.60
C PHE A 215 -14.57 20.85 14.02
N TYR A 216 -15.08 19.69 14.46
CA TYR A 216 -16.23 19.02 13.86
C TYR A 216 -17.52 19.28 14.65
N PHE A 217 -18.67 19.11 14.00
CA PHE A 217 -20.00 19.28 14.63
C PHE A 217 -20.16 18.43 15.91
N ASP A 218 -20.96 18.94 16.86
CA ASP A 218 -21.18 18.36 18.19
C ASP A 218 -21.54 16.87 18.19
N ASP A 219 -22.20 16.38 17.15
CA ASP A 219 -22.60 14.98 17.04
C ASP A 219 -21.49 14.07 16.50
N LEU A 220 -20.53 14.63 15.76
CA LEU A 220 -19.39 13.92 15.20
C LEU A 220 -18.15 14.02 16.11
N SER A 221 -17.94 15.16 16.76
CA SER A 221 -16.82 15.43 17.67
C SER A 221 -16.53 14.28 18.65
N PRO A 222 -17.52 13.66 19.32
CA PRO A 222 -17.27 12.59 20.30
C PRO A 222 -16.66 11.30 19.71
N VAL A 223 -16.73 11.09 18.39
CA VAL A 223 -16.29 9.86 17.74
C VAL A 223 -15.08 10.04 16.82
N VAL A 224 -14.60 11.26 16.61
CA VAL A 224 -13.48 11.57 15.69
C VAL A 224 -12.25 10.73 16.01
N ASN A 225 -11.75 10.80 17.25
CA ASN A 225 -10.57 10.04 17.68
C ASN A 225 -10.80 8.53 17.56
N GLU A 226 -11.99 8.05 17.93
CA GLU A 226 -12.28 6.62 17.86
C GLU A 226 -12.30 6.09 16.43
N ILE A 227 -12.88 6.84 15.48
CA ILE A 227 -12.88 6.48 14.06
C ILE A 227 -11.45 6.49 13.51
N ILE A 228 -10.66 7.53 13.80
CA ILE A 228 -9.26 7.63 13.36
C ILE A 228 -8.43 6.48 13.93
N ASP A 229 -8.55 6.19 15.22
CA ASP A 229 -7.78 5.13 15.88
C ASP A 229 -8.14 3.72 15.39
N ARG A 230 -9.40 3.49 15.02
CA ARG A 230 -9.86 2.20 14.50
C ARG A 230 -9.53 2.03 13.02
N HIS A 231 -9.83 3.04 12.22
CA HIS A 231 -9.89 2.90 10.76
C HIS A 231 -8.76 3.62 10.03
N GLY A 232 -8.03 4.50 10.71
CA GLY A 232 -6.92 5.27 10.17
C GLY A 232 -7.31 6.64 9.63
N VAL A 233 -6.32 7.53 9.56
CA VAL A 233 -6.47 8.92 9.10
C VAL A 233 -6.96 9.00 7.65
N GLU A 234 -6.55 8.08 6.80
CA GLU A 234 -6.94 8.06 5.38
C GLU A 234 -8.44 7.81 5.17
N GLU A 235 -9.01 6.87 5.93
CA GLU A 235 -10.45 6.63 5.89
C GLU A 235 -11.22 7.83 6.46
N TRP A 236 -10.71 8.41 7.56
CA TRP A 236 -11.28 9.62 8.13
C TRP A 236 -11.36 10.76 7.12
N LYS A 237 -10.21 11.15 6.54
CA LYS A 237 -10.10 12.22 5.55
C LYS A 237 -10.99 11.95 4.33
N SER A 238 -10.94 10.72 3.80
CA SER A 238 -11.77 10.33 2.64
C SER A 238 -13.26 10.43 2.94
N GLY A 239 -13.69 10.05 4.15
CA GLY A 239 -15.07 10.23 4.59
C GLY A 239 -15.49 11.69 4.69
N ILE A 240 -14.64 12.55 5.25
CA ILE A 240 -14.92 14.00 5.30
C ILE A 240 -15.03 14.58 3.89
N PHE A 241 -14.07 14.30 3.00
CA PHE A 241 -14.14 14.81 1.63
C PHE A 241 -15.34 14.28 0.87
N ALA A 242 -15.68 13.01 1.03
CA ALA A 242 -16.87 12.43 0.46
C ALA A 242 -18.10 13.19 0.93
N SER A 243 -18.30 13.34 2.24
CA SER A 243 -19.49 13.98 2.80
C SER A 243 -19.60 15.46 2.44
N GLU A 244 -18.49 16.19 2.38
CA GLU A 244 -18.48 17.59 1.93
C GLU A 244 -18.81 17.72 0.43
N MET A 245 -18.30 16.81 -0.40
CA MET A 245 -18.63 16.75 -1.82
C MET A 245 -20.10 16.33 -2.04
N HIS A 246 -20.57 15.34 -1.30
CA HIS A 246 -21.90 14.75 -1.37
C HIS A 246 -22.98 15.61 -0.68
N ARG A 247 -22.56 16.61 0.09
CA ARG A 247 -23.39 17.60 0.81
C ARG A 247 -24.21 17.04 1.96
N HIS A 248 -23.97 15.80 2.39
CA HIS A 248 -24.48 15.21 3.62
C HIS A 248 -23.68 13.95 4.00
N LEU A 249 -23.82 13.51 5.25
CA LEU A 249 -23.19 12.29 5.74
C LEU A 249 -24.10 11.07 5.48
N GLY A 250 -23.72 10.23 4.50
CA GLY A 250 -24.55 9.13 4.03
C GLY A 250 -24.00 7.73 4.35
N ILE A 251 -24.88 6.77 4.69
CA ILE A 251 -24.46 5.40 5.04
C ILE A 251 -23.72 4.74 3.86
N PHE A 252 -24.34 4.72 2.67
CA PHE A 252 -23.75 4.08 1.50
C PHE A 252 -22.52 4.82 0.99
N GLU A 253 -22.45 6.14 1.16
CA GLU A 253 -21.23 6.91 0.91
C GLU A 253 -20.07 6.40 1.76
N ILE A 254 -20.23 6.31 3.08
CA ILE A 254 -19.17 5.81 3.97
C ILE A 254 -18.80 4.35 3.64
N ILE A 255 -19.78 3.52 3.25
CA ILE A 255 -19.49 2.18 2.72
C ILE A 255 -18.63 2.26 1.45
N GLY A 256 -18.91 3.20 0.55
CA GLY A 256 -18.10 3.46 -0.64
C GLY A 256 -16.67 3.85 -0.30
N VAL A 257 -16.49 4.74 0.68
CA VAL A 257 -15.17 5.11 1.21
C VAL A 257 -14.44 3.87 1.73
N LYS A 258 -15.06 3.12 2.64
CA LYS A 258 -14.49 1.88 3.20
C LYS A 258 -14.11 0.87 2.11
N MET A 259 -14.96 0.71 1.08
CA MET A 259 -14.69 -0.19 -0.04
C MET A 259 -13.47 0.26 -0.86
N GLY A 260 -13.35 1.56 -1.14
CA GLY A 260 -12.22 2.09 -1.88
C GLY A 260 -10.90 2.01 -1.12
N ILE A 261 -10.89 2.33 0.18
CA ILE A 261 -9.73 2.09 1.04
C ILE A 261 -9.34 0.60 1.02
N ARG A 262 -10.33 -0.29 1.20
CA ARG A 262 -10.10 -1.74 1.21
C ARG A 262 -9.53 -2.24 -0.12
N ALA A 263 -9.98 -1.69 -1.25
CA ALA A 263 -9.43 -2.02 -2.57
C ALA A 263 -7.96 -1.59 -2.69
N ARG A 264 -7.63 -0.36 -2.29
CA ARG A 264 -6.24 0.14 -2.30
C ARG A 264 -5.32 -0.70 -1.42
N GLU A 265 -5.79 -1.11 -0.24
CA GLU A 265 -5.06 -2.02 0.66
C GLU A 265 -4.87 -3.40 0.03
N TYR A 266 -5.92 -3.97 -0.56
CA TYR A 266 -5.86 -5.31 -1.15
C TYR A 266 -4.88 -5.38 -2.33
N PHE A 267 -4.88 -4.37 -3.19
CA PHE A 267 -4.00 -4.29 -4.36
C PHE A 267 -2.64 -3.66 -4.04
N ASN A 268 -2.45 -3.16 -2.82
CA ASN A 268 -1.28 -2.39 -2.40
C ASN A 268 -0.92 -1.28 -3.40
N THR A 269 -1.90 -0.42 -3.69
CA THR A 269 -1.79 0.58 -4.76
C THR A 269 -2.31 1.95 -4.31
N GLY A 270 -1.94 2.97 -5.08
CA GLY A 270 -2.30 4.37 -4.84
C GLY A 270 -3.71 4.72 -5.33
N VAL A 271 -3.96 6.03 -5.39
CA VAL A 271 -5.14 6.59 -6.07
C VAL A 271 -4.96 6.56 -7.59
N ASP A 272 -6.06 6.48 -8.33
CA ASP A 272 -6.11 6.53 -9.80
C ASP A 272 -5.48 5.33 -10.55
N GLU A 273 -5.24 4.22 -9.86
CA GLU A 273 -4.47 3.09 -10.40
C GLU A 273 -5.32 1.96 -11.03
N PHE A 274 -6.58 1.80 -10.62
CA PHE A 274 -7.45 0.71 -11.11
C PHE A 274 -8.70 1.21 -11.85
N ARG A 275 -9.20 0.37 -12.75
CA ARG A 275 -10.52 0.55 -13.35
C ARG A 275 -11.56 -0.12 -12.48
N ALA A 276 -12.73 0.49 -12.37
CA ALA A 276 -13.81 0.06 -11.52
C ALA A 276 -15.14 0.07 -12.28
N VAL A 277 -15.92 -1.00 -12.11
CA VAL A 277 -17.29 -1.10 -12.59
C VAL A 277 -18.20 -1.26 -11.37
N SER A 278 -18.94 -0.22 -11.04
CA SER A 278 -19.88 -0.22 -9.92
C SER A 278 -21.26 -0.70 -10.34
N TYR A 279 -21.85 -1.54 -9.48
CA TYR A 279 -23.20 -2.08 -9.62
C TYR A 279 -24.20 -1.43 -8.66
N ALA A 280 -23.81 -0.37 -7.96
CA ALA A 280 -24.69 0.39 -7.06
C ALA A 280 -25.72 1.25 -7.82
N GLY A 281 -25.57 1.38 -9.14
CA GLY A 281 -26.46 2.18 -9.99
C GLY A 281 -26.40 3.67 -9.69
N SER A 282 -27.34 4.39 -10.31
CA SER A 282 -27.48 5.85 -10.21
C SER A 282 -28.72 6.28 -9.44
N ILE A 283 -29.34 5.37 -8.69
CA ILE A 283 -30.55 5.63 -7.90
C ILE A 283 -30.26 5.51 -6.40
N GLN A 284 -30.73 6.51 -5.65
CA GLN A 284 -30.59 6.57 -4.20
C GLN A 284 -31.41 5.46 -3.50
N PRO A 285 -30.97 5.02 -2.30
CA PRO A 285 -29.83 5.53 -1.54
C PRO A 285 -28.50 4.85 -1.90
N MET A 286 -28.51 3.82 -2.75
CA MET A 286 -27.32 3.00 -3.00
C MET A 286 -26.27 3.70 -3.85
N SER A 287 -26.69 4.56 -4.79
CA SER A 287 -25.79 5.30 -5.68
C SER A 287 -24.79 6.20 -4.94
N CYS A 288 -25.08 6.62 -3.70
CA CYS A 288 -24.18 7.41 -2.86
C CYS A 288 -22.85 6.67 -2.60
N MET A 289 -22.84 5.33 -2.69
CA MET A 289 -21.62 4.53 -2.61
C MET A 289 -20.60 4.90 -3.69
N ASN A 290 -21.05 5.31 -4.87
CA ASN A 290 -20.14 5.72 -5.95
C ASN A 290 -19.34 6.97 -5.56
N ASP A 291 -19.92 7.88 -4.77
CA ASP A 291 -19.26 9.13 -4.38
C ASP A 291 -18.15 8.87 -3.37
N GLY A 292 -18.43 8.08 -2.33
CA GLY A 292 -17.41 7.65 -1.38
C GLY A 292 -16.31 6.80 -2.03
N PHE A 293 -16.69 5.92 -2.96
CA PHE A 293 -15.75 5.13 -3.75
C PHE A 293 -14.83 6.02 -4.59
N LEU A 294 -15.40 6.98 -5.33
CA LEU A 294 -14.66 7.90 -6.18
C LEU A 294 -13.64 8.68 -5.35
N VAL A 295 -14.05 9.23 -4.21
CA VAL A 295 -13.17 10.03 -3.34
C VAL A 295 -12.04 9.19 -2.76
N SER A 296 -12.34 7.98 -2.27
CA SER A 296 -11.34 7.13 -1.63
C SER A 296 -10.38 6.45 -2.61
N THR A 297 -10.67 6.43 -3.91
CA THR A 297 -9.84 5.75 -4.92
C THR A 297 -9.27 6.65 -6.00
N GLY A 298 -9.79 7.87 -6.16
CA GLY A 298 -9.51 8.72 -7.33
C GLY A 298 -10.18 8.24 -8.62
N SER A 299 -10.73 7.01 -8.66
CA SER A 299 -11.33 6.43 -9.85
C SER A 299 -12.58 7.19 -10.27
N THR A 300 -12.40 8.17 -11.16
CA THR A 300 -13.47 9.05 -11.62
C THR A 300 -13.97 8.62 -13.01
N PRO A 301 -15.24 8.92 -13.37
CA PRO A 301 -15.71 8.81 -14.74
C PRO A 301 -14.92 9.71 -15.71
N GLY A 302 -14.45 10.87 -15.24
CA GLY A 302 -13.66 11.81 -16.03
C GLY A 302 -12.30 11.24 -16.48
N HIS A 303 -11.65 10.45 -15.62
CA HIS A 303 -10.45 9.70 -15.98
C HIS A 303 -10.74 8.40 -16.76
N GLY A 304 -12.02 8.08 -16.99
CA GLY A 304 -12.43 6.81 -17.60
C GLY A 304 -12.08 5.59 -16.73
N LEU A 305 -11.96 5.79 -15.42
CA LEU A 305 -11.62 4.75 -14.45
C LEU A 305 -12.85 4.18 -13.76
N LEU A 306 -13.94 4.94 -13.60
CA LEU A 306 -15.20 4.44 -13.03
C LEU A 306 -16.31 4.36 -14.08
N THR A 307 -16.93 3.18 -14.18
CA THR A 307 -18.18 2.94 -14.90
C THR A 307 -19.28 2.56 -13.92
N VAL A 308 -20.46 3.18 -14.02
CA VAL A 308 -21.63 2.85 -13.19
C VAL A 308 -22.67 2.11 -14.04
N ARG A 309 -23.03 0.89 -13.63
CA ARG A 309 -24.03 0.07 -14.30
C ARG A 309 -25.43 0.31 -13.74
N ASN A 310 -26.38 0.53 -14.63
CA ASN A 310 -27.80 0.68 -14.34
C ASN A 310 -28.66 -0.43 -14.97
N ASP A 311 -28.05 -1.32 -15.74
CA ASP A 311 -28.67 -2.39 -16.52
C ASP A 311 -28.68 -3.73 -15.77
N THR A 312 -28.42 -3.71 -14.46
CA THR A 312 -28.35 -4.89 -13.60
C THR A 312 -29.18 -4.71 -12.33
N VAL A 313 -29.32 -5.78 -11.55
CA VAL A 313 -29.81 -5.66 -10.17
C VAL A 313 -28.83 -4.78 -9.39
N LEU A 314 -29.35 -3.74 -8.73
CA LEU A 314 -28.54 -2.81 -7.96
C LEU A 314 -28.05 -3.47 -6.68
N ILE A 315 -26.73 -3.53 -6.51
CA ILE A 315 -26.07 -4.13 -5.36
C ILE A 315 -24.80 -3.33 -5.00
N PRO A 316 -24.46 -3.21 -3.70
CA PRO A 316 -23.24 -2.54 -3.25
C PRO A 316 -22.01 -3.41 -3.55
N MET A 317 -21.57 -3.34 -4.80
CA MET A 317 -20.54 -4.20 -5.38
C MET A 317 -19.78 -3.44 -6.46
N VAL A 318 -18.47 -3.67 -6.51
CA VAL A 318 -17.59 -3.10 -7.54
C VAL A 318 -16.67 -4.20 -8.05
N ASP A 319 -16.55 -4.28 -9.38
CA ASP A 319 -15.51 -5.07 -10.04
C ASP A 319 -14.32 -4.18 -10.34
N PHE A 320 -13.14 -4.61 -9.93
CA PHE A 320 -11.87 -3.92 -10.04
C PHE A 320 -11.00 -4.61 -11.05
N THR A 321 -10.43 -3.86 -11.98
CA THR A 321 -9.38 -4.34 -12.88
C THR A 321 -8.07 -3.61 -12.58
N TYR A 322 -7.07 -4.37 -12.17
CA TYR A 322 -5.72 -3.87 -11.88
C TYR A 322 -4.67 -4.85 -12.39
N LEU A 323 -3.68 -4.35 -13.13
CA LEU A 323 -2.59 -5.14 -13.73
C LEU A 323 -3.07 -6.43 -14.41
N GLY A 324 -4.13 -6.33 -15.21
CA GLY A 324 -4.69 -7.45 -15.98
C GLY A 324 -5.46 -8.50 -15.16
N ARG A 325 -5.65 -8.27 -13.85
CA ARG A 325 -6.45 -9.11 -12.95
C ARG A 325 -7.75 -8.42 -12.61
N GLU A 326 -8.79 -9.23 -12.42
CA GLU A 326 -10.12 -8.73 -12.12
C GLU A 326 -10.63 -9.33 -10.81
N TYR A 327 -11.10 -8.48 -9.89
CA TYR A 327 -11.63 -8.89 -8.60
C TYR A 327 -12.93 -8.18 -8.30
N ARG A 328 -13.81 -8.86 -7.59
CA ARG A 328 -15.06 -8.32 -7.08
C ARG A 328 -14.93 -8.06 -5.59
N ILE A 329 -15.28 -6.85 -5.18
CA ILE A 329 -15.51 -6.50 -3.78
C ILE A 329 -17.00 -6.23 -3.60
N LYS A 330 -17.62 -6.92 -2.65
CA LYS A 330 -19.06 -6.86 -2.41
C LYS A 330 -19.34 -6.67 -0.93
N LEU A 331 -20.25 -5.75 -0.59
CA LEU A 331 -20.74 -5.65 0.79
C LEU A 331 -21.55 -6.91 1.14
N LYS A 332 -21.27 -7.50 2.30
CA LYS A 332 -21.96 -8.68 2.78
C LYS A 332 -23.49 -8.49 2.76
N SER A 333 -24.19 -9.56 2.36
CA SER A 333 -25.63 -9.51 2.04
C SER A 333 -26.49 -9.16 3.25
N GLU A 334 -26.12 -9.65 4.42
CA GLU A 334 -26.75 -9.41 5.71
C GLU A 334 -26.62 -7.94 6.14
N ILE A 335 -25.48 -7.31 5.85
CA ILE A 335 -25.25 -5.89 6.12
C ILE A 335 -26.08 -5.04 5.16
N THR A 336 -26.06 -5.38 3.87
CA THR A 336 -26.86 -4.69 2.84
C THR A 336 -28.35 -4.72 3.19
N THR A 337 -28.85 -5.89 3.60
CA THR A 337 -30.26 -6.10 3.98
C THR A 337 -30.61 -5.29 5.21
N LYS A 338 -29.75 -5.29 6.24
CA LYS A 338 -29.94 -4.50 7.46
C LYS A 338 -30.05 -3.00 7.16
N ILE A 339 -29.06 -2.43 6.48
CA ILE A 339 -29.03 -0.98 6.14
C ILE A 339 -30.25 -0.61 5.30
N SER A 340 -30.56 -1.42 4.28
CA SER A 340 -31.70 -1.15 3.40
C SER A 340 -33.04 -1.23 4.14
N SER A 341 -33.15 -2.08 5.15
CA SER A 341 -34.39 -2.22 5.95
C SER A 341 -34.55 -1.03 6.89
N GLU A 342 -33.48 -0.62 7.57
CA GLU A 342 -33.48 0.57 8.43
C GLU A 342 -33.83 1.84 7.64
N LEU A 343 -33.24 2.04 6.46
CA LEU A 343 -33.55 3.20 5.61
C LEU A 343 -35.00 3.20 5.10
N LYS A 344 -35.54 2.02 4.76
CA LYS A 344 -36.96 1.88 4.38
C LYS A 344 -37.89 2.22 5.53
N GLU A 345 -37.58 1.80 6.74
CA GLU A 345 -38.37 2.09 7.93
C GLU A 345 -38.36 3.59 8.25
N ILE A 346 -37.19 4.24 8.26
CA ILE A 346 -37.07 5.69 8.51
C ILE A 346 -37.85 6.47 7.44
N ASN A 347 -37.70 6.10 6.16
CA ASN A 347 -38.44 6.73 5.07
C ASN A 347 -39.96 6.52 5.19
N PHE A 348 -40.40 5.32 5.57
CA PHE A 348 -41.82 5.02 5.75
C PHE A 348 -42.46 5.88 6.85
N ILE A 349 -41.73 6.14 7.94
CA ILE A 349 -42.26 6.90 9.08
C ILE A 349 -42.21 8.42 8.84
N TYR A 350 -41.13 8.93 8.27
CA TYR A 350 -40.86 10.38 8.25
C TYR A 350 -40.87 11.02 6.85
N GLY A 351 -40.69 10.23 5.79
CA GLY A 351 -40.51 10.72 4.41
C GLY A 351 -39.17 11.45 4.19
N LEU A 352 -38.75 11.52 2.92
CA LEU A 352 -37.45 12.11 2.52
C LEU A 352 -37.35 13.64 2.76
N ASP A 353 -38.47 14.34 2.80
CA ASP A 353 -38.52 15.81 3.00
C ASP A 353 -38.43 16.20 4.49
N SER A 354 -38.35 15.23 5.40
CA SER A 354 -38.32 15.49 6.84
C SER A 354 -36.89 15.66 7.36
N ASN A 355 -36.67 16.72 8.16
CA ASN A 355 -35.40 16.90 8.87
C ASN A 355 -35.09 15.71 9.80
N ILE A 356 -36.12 15.08 10.37
CA ILE A 356 -35.96 13.92 11.26
C ILE A 356 -35.39 12.72 10.49
N TYR A 357 -35.78 12.54 9.23
CA TYR A 357 -35.20 11.49 8.37
C TYR A 357 -33.68 11.68 8.27
N TRP A 358 -33.23 12.90 7.97
CA TRP A 358 -31.82 13.22 7.80
C TRP A 358 -31.02 13.13 9.11
N GLU A 359 -31.60 13.54 10.24
CA GLU A 359 -30.99 13.37 11.56
C GLU A 359 -30.79 11.88 11.92
N LEU A 360 -31.78 11.03 11.62
CA LEU A 360 -31.67 9.59 11.88
C LEU A 360 -30.68 8.90 10.94
N VAL A 361 -30.66 9.28 9.65
CA VAL A 361 -29.66 8.80 8.69
C VAL A 361 -28.25 9.21 9.14
N ARG A 362 -28.05 10.46 9.54
CA ARG A 362 -26.76 10.96 10.04
C ARG A 362 -26.31 10.19 11.28
N LYS A 363 -27.19 10.02 12.28
CA LYS A 363 -26.91 9.24 13.48
C LYS A 363 -26.50 7.80 13.16
N ASN A 364 -27.22 7.13 12.26
CA ASN A 364 -26.89 5.77 11.84
C ASN A 364 -25.58 5.72 11.07
N THR A 365 -25.31 6.72 10.22
CA THR A 365 -24.06 6.80 9.46
C THR A 365 -22.86 6.93 10.39
N ILE A 366 -22.93 7.82 11.39
CA ILE A 366 -21.86 7.99 12.40
C ILE A 366 -21.59 6.66 13.13
N LYS A 367 -22.66 5.96 13.53
CA LYS A 367 -22.55 4.63 14.15
C LYS A 367 -21.87 3.62 13.22
N TYR A 368 -22.30 3.53 11.96
CA TYR A 368 -21.74 2.58 11.01
C TYR A 368 -20.29 2.89 10.64
N TRP A 369 -19.93 4.16 10.51
CA TRP A 369 -18.56 4.58 10.27
C TRP A 369 -17.64 4.08 11.39
N ARG A 370 -18.05 4.32 12.64
CA ARG A 370 -17.31 3.91 13.83
C ARG A 370 -17.23 2.39 13.99
N ASP A 371 -18.36 1.70 13.85
CA ASP A 371 -18.49 0.30 14.29
C ASP A 371 -18.09 -0.73 13.22
N MET A 372 -18.15 -0.38 11.92
CA MET A 372 -17.88 -1.34 10.84
C MET A 372 -16.42 -1.32 10.39
N ASP A 373 -15.71 -2.43 10.57
CA ASP A 373 -14.37 -2.61 10.01
C ASP A 373 -14.45 -3.04 8.53
N ARG A 374 -13.76 -2.29 7.65
CA ARG A 374 -13.68 -2.59 6.21
C ARG A 374 -13.09 -3.97 5.90
N HIS A 375 -12.31 -4.56 6.81
CA HIS A 375 -11.77 -5.92 6.65
C HIS A 375 -12.82 -7.01 6.91
N GLU A 376 -13.90 -6.67 7.60
CA GLU A 376 -14.92 -7.65 8.02
C GLU A 376 -16.20 -7.57 7.18
N ILE A 377 -16.53 -6.39 6.64
CA ILE A 377 -17.83 -6.16 5.99
C ILE A 377 -17.88 -6.52 4.49
N PHE A 378 -16.72 -6.75 3.87
CA PHE A 378 -16.64 -7.05 2.44
C PHE A 378 -16.23 -8.49 2.14
N GLU A 379 -16.80 -9.04 1.08
CA GLU A 379 -16.36 -10.26 0.41
C GLU A 379 -15.47 -9.86 -0.77
N ILE A 380 -14.28 -10.46 -0.88
CA ILE A 380 -13.33 -10.21 -1.99
C ILE A 380 -13.09 -11.53 -2.71
N GLY A 381 -13.25 -11.55 -4.04
CA GLY A 381 -12.99 -12.75 -4.85
C GLY A 381 -12.49 -12.42 -6.25
N GLU A 382 -11.57 -13.23 -6.75
CA GLU A 382 -11.07 -13.12 -8.13
C GLU A 382 -12.17 -13.54 -9.11
N LEU A 383 -12.41 -12.71 -10.13
CA LEU A 383 -13.27 -13.07 -11.25
C LEU A 383 -12.41 -13.89 -12.21
N LYS A 384 -12.68 -15.20 -12.29
CA LYS A 384 -11.95 -16.10 -13.19
C LYS A 384 -12.07 -15.58 -14.63
N ARG A 385 -10.93 -15.53 -15.33
CA ARG A 385 -10.86 -15.31 -16.78
C ARG A 385 -11.65 -16.37 -17.55
#